data_AF-A0A0F3RAE6-F1
#
_entry.id   AF-A0A0F3RAE6-F1
#
_cell.length_a   1.000
_cell.length_b   1.000
_cell.length_c   1.000
_cell.angle_alpha   90.00
_cell.angle_beta   90.00
_cell.angle_gamma   90.00
#
_symmetry.space_group_name_H-M   'P 1'
#
loop_
_entity.id
_entity.type
_entity.pdbx_description
1 polymer ?
#
loop_
_entity_poly.entity_id
_entity_poly.type
_entity_poly.pdbx_seq_one_letter_code
_entity_poly.pdbx_strand_id
1 'polypeptide(L)'
;MRTSSKRLLELKKLLPNNTHNIDAYNTIKAFLPFKENRGLIFLDPPFEVKNEFQKLLEALKKIKLRVLNNTVLIWYPIKDLSLVRDFYHNYKNIGFKETIIIEYELLYSDKNMVKCG
;
A
#
# COMPACT_ATOMS: atom_id res chain seq x y z
N MET A 1 -2.02 1.45 29.85
CA MET A 1 -2.19 0.41 28.81
C MET A 1 -3.68 0.35 28.41
N ARG A 2 -4.10 1.03 27.34
CA ARG A 2 -5.50 0.96 26.84
C ARG A 2 -5.63 -0.33 26.02
N THR A 3 -6.47 -1.26 26.44
CA THR A 3 -6.76 -2.52 25.73
C THR A 3 -7.21 -2.27 24.29
N SER A 4 -6.68 -3.02 23.32
CA SER A 4 -6.95 -2.88 21.87
C SER A 4 -8.44 -2.78 21.50
N SER A 5 -9.31 -3.41 22.28
CA SER A 5 -10.78 -3.38 22.08
C SER A 5 -11.40 -1.99 22.28
N LYS A 6 -10.96 -1.22 23.29
CA LYS A 6 -11.49 0.15 23.53
C LYS A 6 -11.04 1.14 22.46
N ARG A 7 -9.80 1.02 21.97
CA ARG A 7 -9.24 1.89 20.92
C ARG A 7 -9.96 1.70 19.58
N LEU A 8 -10.27 0.46 19.21
CA LEU A 8 -11.03 0.16 18.00
C LEU A 8 -12.45 0.75 18.06
N LEU A 9 -13.10 0.69 19.23
CA LEU A 9 -14.45 1.23 19.43
C LEU A 9 -14.47 2.77 19.34
N GLU A 10 -13.45 3.45 19.86
CA GLU A 10 -13.28 4.90 19.71
C GLU A 10 -13.02 5.29 18.24
N LEU A 11 -12.12 4.58 17.56
CA LEU A 11 -11.82 4.83 16.14
C LEU A 11 -13.06 4.65 15.25
N LYS A 12 -13.88 3.63 15.49
CA LYS A 12 -15.11 3.40 14.72
C LYS A 12 -16.09 4.58 14.73
N LYS A 13 -16.05 5.45 15.73
CA LYS A 13 -16.89 6.66 15.79
C LYS A 13 -16.44 7.76 14.84
N LEU A 14 -15.16 7.73 14.44
CA LEU A 14 -14.53 8.72 13.56
C LEU A 14 -14.39 8.20 12.13
N LEU A 15 -14.53 6.89 11.95
CA LEU A 15 -14.32 6.22 10.67
C LEU A 15 -15.60 6.21 9.83
N PRO A 16 -15.50 6.31 8.50
CA PRO A 16 -16.66 6.17 7.62
C PRO A 16 -17.38 4.84 7.82
N ASN A 17 -18.68 4.81 7.51
CA ASN A 17 -19.52 3.62 7.65
C ASN A 17 -19.01 2.38 6.87
N ASN A 18 -18.23 2.58 5.80
CA ASN A 18 -17.66 1.50 4.99
C ASN A 18 -16.23 1.10 5.44
N THR A 19 -15.96 1.16 6.74
CA THR A 19 -14.65 0.78 7.29
C THR A 19 -14.68 -0.64 7.82
N HIS A 20 -13.68 -1.43 7.42
CA HIS A 20 -13.60 -2.86 7.73
C HIS A 20 -12.36 -3.15 8.56
N ASN A 21 -12.51 -3.95 9.62
CA ASN A 21 -11.37 -4.44 10.42
C ASN A 21 -10.94 -5.82 9.92
N ILE A 22 -10.29 -5.85 8.77
CA ILE A 22 -9.86 -7.05 8.06
C ILE A 22 -8.49 -6.80 7.41
N ASP A 23 -7.77 -7.86 7.08
CA ASP A 23 -6.54 -7.75 6.29
C ASP A 23 -6.85 -7.14 4.92
N ALA A 24 -6.29 -5.95 4.65
CA ALA A 24 -6.50 -5.17 3.44
C ALA A 24 -6.20 -5.95 2.15
N TYR A 25 -5.17 -6.82 2.15
CA TYR A 25 -4.80 -7.58 0.97
C TYR A 25 -5.85 -8.62 0.57
N ASN A 26 -6.58 -9.17 1.55
CA ASN A 26 -7.69 -10.10 1.30
C ASN A 26 -8.90 -9.40 0.66
N THR A 27 -9.00 -8.08 0.84
CA THR A 27 -10.14 -7.30 0.38
C THR A 27 -10.10 -6.96 -1.11
N ILE A 28 -8.93 -7.06 -1.75
CA ILE A 28 -8.72 -6.77 -3.18
C ILE A 28 -9.70 -7.58 -4.05
N LYS A 29 -9.96 -8.85 -3.70
CA LYS A 29 -10.92 -9.68 -4.43
C LYS A 29 -12.37 -9.31 -4.14
N ALA A 30 -12.66 -8.80 -2.95
CA ALA A 30 -14.02 -8.49 -2.49
C ALA A 30 -14.51 -7.13 -2.99
N PHE A 31 -13.62 -6.13 -3.05
CA PHE A 31 -14.00 -4.74 -3.40
C PHE A 31 -13.65 -4.34 -4.83
N LEU A 32 -12.88 -5.14 -5.58
CA LEU A 32 -12.58 -4.86 -6.97
C LEU A 32 -13.27 -5.85 -7.91
N PRO A 33 -13.80 -5.39 -9.05
CA PRO A 33 -13.75 -4.02 -9.57
C PRO A 33 -14.69 -3.05 -8.83
N PHE A 34 -14.38 -1.74 -8.87
CA PHE A 34 -15.30 -0.71 -8.38
C PHE A 34 -16.56 -0.66 -9.25
N LYS A 35 -17.73 -0.46 -8.63
CA LYS A 35 -19.02 -0.36 -9.33
C LYS A 35 -19.03 0.81 -10.33
N GLU A 36 -18.42 1.92 -9.96
CA GLU A 36 -18.32 3.16 -10.74
C GLU A 36 -17.27 3.06 -11.87
N ASN A 37 -16.53 1.94 -11.96
CA ASN A 37 -15.39 1.74 -12.87
C ASN A 37 -14.30 2.81 -12.80
N ARG A 38 -14.29 3.58 -11.71
CA ARG A 38 -13.32 4.64 -11.42
C ARG A 38 -13.11 4.74 -9.90
N GLY A 39 -11.86 4.69 -9.48
CA GLY A 39 -11.48 4.75 -8.08
C GLY A 39 -9.96 4.78 -7.92
N LEU A 40 -9.54 5.20 -6.73
CA LEU A 40 -8.15 5.17 -6.28
C LEU A 40 -7.97 4.01 -5.32
N ILE A 41 -6.95 3.20 -5.57
CA ILE A 41 -6.48 2.19 -4.61
C ILE A 41 -5.23 2.76 -3.96
N PHE A 42 -5.33 3.14 -2.68
CA PHE A 42 -4.19 3.61 -1.90
C PHE A 42 -3.68 2.50 -0.97
N LEU A 43 -2.41 2.14 -1.11
CA LEU A 43 -1.74 1.11 -0.32
C LEU A 43 -0.64 1.76 0.51
N ASP A 44 -0.80 1.74 1.83
CA ASP A 44 0.16 2.26 2.81
C ASP A 44 0.49 1.18 3.85
N PRO A 45 1.32 0.17 3.49
CA PRO A 45 1.74 -0.85 4.44
C PRO A 45 2.72 -0.28 5.48
N PRO A 46 2.81 -0.88 6.69
CA PRO A 46 3.72 -0.39 7.73
C PRO A 46 5.21 -0.73 7.50
N PHE A 47 5.52 -1.72 6.65
CA PHE A 47 6.90 -2.21 6.38
C PHE A 47 7.69 -2.58 7.66
N GLU A 48 7.02 -3.30 8.56
CA GLU A 48 7.59 -3.81 9.81
C GLU A 48 8.12 -5.26 9.68
N VAL A 49 7.66 -6.00 8.69
CA VAL A 49 8.09 -7.38 8.42
C VAL A 49 8.78 -7.49 7.06
N LYS A 50 9.68 -8.47 6.92
CA LYS A 50 10.60 -8.57 5.77
C LYS A 50 9.90 -8.74 4.41
N ASN A 51 8.71 -9.33 4.38
CA ASN A 51 8.03 -9.72 3.14
C ASN A 51 6.94 -8.74 2.66
N GLU A 52 6.88 -7.52 3.18
CA GLU A 52 5.84 -6.54 2.81
C GLU A 52 5.91 -6.13 1.33
N PHE A 53 7.11 -5.91 0.76
CA PHE A 53 7.25 -5.64 -0.67
C PHE A 53 6.75 -6.81 -1.55
N GLN A 54 6.96 -8.04 -1.10
CA GLN A 54 6.46 -9.22 -1.82
C GLN A 54 4.93 -9.30 -1.76
N LYS A 55 4.31 -9.06 -0.59
CA LYS A 55 2.85 -8.99 -0.46
C LYS A 55 2.27 -7.90 -1.36
N LEU A 56 2.94 -6.75 -1.43
CA LEU A 56 2.56 -5.64 -2.30
C LEU A 56 2.61 -6.03 -3.78
N LEU A 57 3.66 -6.73 -4.24
CA LEU A 57 3.73 -7.24 -5.61
C LEU A 57 2.58 -8.20 -5.93
N GLU A 58 2.26 -9.12 -5.02
CA GLU A 58 1.13 -10.05 -5.20
C GLU A 58 -0.23 -9.34 -5.21
N ALA A 59 -0.37 -8.30 -4.40
CA ALA A 59 -1.53 -7.42 -4.42
C ALA A 59 -1.70 -6.72 -5.77
N LEU A 60 -0.61 -6.14 -6.29
CA LEU A 60 -0.61 -5.44 -7.57
C LEU A 60 -0.95 -6.35 -8.75
N LYS A 61 -0.45 -7.59 -8.77
CA LYS A 61 -0.87 -8.60 -9.76
C LYS A 61 -2.38 -8.85 -9.72
N LYS A 62 -2.94 -9.02 -8.52
CA LYS A 62 -4.39 -9.24 -8.33
C LYS A 62 -5.23 -8.03 -8.73
N ILE A 63 -4.74 -6.83 -8.44
CA ILE A 63 -5.37 -5.56 -8.81
C ILE A 63 -5.37 -5.44 -10.34
N LYS A 64 -4.22 -5.59 -11.00
CA LYS A 64 -4.06 -5.46 -12.45
C LYS A 64 -5.04 -6.33 -13.26
N LEU A 65 -5.33 -7.53 -12.78
CA LEU A 65 -6.29 -8.45 -13.40
C LEU A 65 -7.76 -8.01 -13.27
N ARG A 66 -8.08 -7.12 -12.32
CA ARG A 66 -9.46 -6.73 -11.99
C ARG A 66 -9.82 -5.32 -12.45
N VAL A 67 -8.83 -4.43 -12.51
CA VAL A 67 -9.08 -3.01 -12.82
C VAL A 67 -8.40 -2.60 -14.12
N LEU A 68 -9.18 -2.02 -15.04
CA LEU A 68 -8.68 -1.54 -16.33
C LEU A 68 -8.33 -0.04 -16.32
N ASN A 69 -9.13 0.79 -15.64
CA ASN A 69 -9.02 2.26 -15.66
C ASN A 69 -8.90 2.88 -14.26
N ASN A 70 -8.12 2.28 -13.36
CA ASN A 70 -7.98 2.75 -11.99
C ASN A 70 -6.54 3.09 -11.63
N THR A 71 -6.38 4.11 -10.80
CA THR A 71 -5.07 4.54 -10.28
C THR A 71 -4.75 3.73 -9.03
N VAL A 72 -3.50 3.26 -8.95
CA VAL A 72 -2.94 2.68 -7.73
C VAL A 72 -1.87 3.63 -7.22
N LEU A 73 -2.01 4.08 -5.97
CA LEU A 73 -1.01 4.85 -5.26
C LEU A 73 -0.45 3.99 -4.13
N ILE A 74 0.86 3.99 -4.00
CA ILE A 74 1.58 3.19 -3.02
C ILE A 74 2.48 4.13 -2.25
N TRP A 75 2.51 3.99 -0.93
CA TRP A 75 3.56 4.56 -0.10
C TRP A 75 4.54 3.47 0.32
N TYR A 76 5.84 3.77 0.35
CA TYR A 76 6.85 2.89 0.93
C TYR A 76 8.06 3.65 1.50
N PRO A 77 8.67 3.15 2.59
CA PRO A 77 9.90 3.70 3.11
C PRO A 77 11.11 3.11 2.38
N ILE A 78 12.16 3.90 2.20
CA ILE A 78 13.42 3.48 1.59
C ILE A 78 14.46 3.32 2.71
N LYS A 79 14.36 2.19 3.43
CA LYS A 79 15.29 1.80 4.51
C LYS A 79 16.47 0.97 3.98
N ASP A 80 16.24 0.23 2.88
CA ASP A 80 17.21 -0.61 2.20
C ASP A 80 17.04 -0.44 0.69
N LEU A 81 18.07 0.10 0.03
CA LEU A 81 18.05 0.36 -1.40
C LEU A 81 18.00 -0.93 -2.23
N SER A 82 18.52 -2.05 -1.73
CA SER A 82 18.47 -3.32 -2.46
C SER A 82 17.03 -3.84 -2.54
N LEU A 83 16.29 -3.82 -1.44
CA LEU A 83 14.89 -4.24 -1.39
C LEU A 83 14.01 -3.38 -2.32
N VAL A 84 14.24 -2.07 -2.37
CA VAL A 84 13.49 -1.16 -3.25
C VAL A 84 13.86 -1.40 -4.72
N ARG A 85 15.13 -1.62 -5.04
CA ARG A 85 15.57 -1.98 -6.40
C ARG A 85 14.94 -3.31 -6.86
N ASP A 86 14.92 -4.31 -5.98
CA ASP A 86 14.29 -5.60 -6.26
C ASP A 86 12.78 -5.45 -6.44
N PHE A 87 12.14 -4.60 -5.63
CA PHE A 87 10.72 -4.27 -5.80
C PHE A 87 10.45 -3.66 -7.17
N TYR A 88 11.23 -2.66 -7.60
CA TYR A 88 11.08 -2.05 -8.93
C TYR A 88 11.36 -3.03 -10.07
N HIS A 89 12.38 -3.88 -9.93
CA HIS A 89 12.70 -4.90 -10.92
C HIS A 89 11.51 -5.86 -11.10
N ASN A 90 10.96 -6.37 -9.99
CA ASN A 90 9.82 -7.29 -10.03
C ASN A 90 8.52 -6.60 -10.45
N TYR A 91 8.33 -5.32 -10.11
CA TYR A 91 7.17 -4.52 -10.49
C TYR A 91 7.02 -4.41 -12.02
N LYS A 92 8.14 -4.24 -12.74
CA LYS A 92 8.12 -4.14 -14.22
C LYS A 92 7.42 -5.33 -14.88
N ASN A 93 7.53 -6.51 -14.28
CA ASN A 93 6.91 -7.73 -14.81
C ASN A 93 5.38 -7.78 -14.64
N ILE A 94 4.77 -6.84 -13.91
CA ILE A 94 3.32 -6.77 -13.70
C ILE A 94 2.59 -6.13 -14.91
N GLY A 95 3.28 -5.28 -15.69
CA GLY A 95 2.73 -4.74 -16.94
C GLY A 95 1.72 -3.62 -16.78
N PHE A 96 1.90 -2.73 -15.81
CA PHE A 96 1.23 -1.41 -15.83
C PHE A 96 1.80 -0.58 -16.99
N LYS A 97 0.92 0.12 -17.74
CA LYS A 97 1.33 0.90 -18.92
C LYS A 97 2.07 2.17 -18.54
N GLU A 98 1.62 2.81 -17.46
CA GLU A 98 2.08 4.09 -16.99
C GLU A 98 2.43 3.96 -15.50
N THR A 99 3.57 4.49 -15.12
CA THR A 99 4.06 4.48 -13.74
C THR A 99 4.87 5.73 -13.51
N ILE A 100 4.59 6.41 -12.41
CA ILE A 100 5.39 7.54 -11.93
C ILE A 100 5.93 7.12 -10.57
N ILE A 101 7.22 7.34 -10.36
CA ILE A 101 7.90 7.14 -9.09
C ILE A 101 8.28 8.52 -8.56
N ILE A 102 7.87 8.82 -7.33
CA ILE A 102 8.18 10.07 -6.65
C ILE A 102 8.86 9.67 -5.35
N GLU A 103 10.13 10.02 -5.20
CA GLU A 103 10.88 9.78 -3.97
C GLU A 103 11.22 11.11 -3.30
N TYR A 104 11.28 11.09 -1.97
CA TYR A 104 11.69 12.21 -1.14
C TYR A 104 12.77 11.77 -0.17
N GLU A 105 13.83 12.58 -0.04
CA GLU A 105 14.95 12.37 0.87
C GLU A 105 15.20 13.60 1.74
N LEU A 106 15.33 13.37 3.05
CA LEU A 106 15.79 14.34 4.01
C LEU A 106 17.31 14.23 4.20
N LEU A 107 18.05 15.24 3.74
CA LEU A 107 19.53 15.21 3.69
C LEU A 107 20.21 15.39 5.06
N TYR A 108 19.55 16.04 6.02
CA TYR A 108 20.11 16.37 7.33
C TYR A 108 19.15 15.91 8.43
N SER A 109 19.33 14.67 8.90
CA SER A 109 18.52 14.12 9.99
C SER A 109 19.22 12.97 10.71
N ASP A 110 19.09 12.95 12.04
CA ASP A 110 19.53 11.84 12.89
C ASP A 110 18.48 10.73 13.01
N LYS A 111 17.41 10.78 12.21
CA LYS A 111 16.33 9.78 12.23
C LYS A 111 16.67 8.56 11.39
N ASN A 112 16.10 7.42 11.75
CA ASN A 112 16.32 6.15 11.05
C ASN A 112 15.63 6.06 9.67
N MET A 113 14.56 6.82 9.43
CA MET A 113 13.85 6.84 8.15
C MET A 113 13.93 8.23 7.55
N VAL A 114 14.81 8.39 6.57
CA VAL A 114 15.09 9.67 5.89
C VAL A 114 14.66 9.69 4.43
N LYS A 115 14.26 8.54 3.88
CA LYS A 115 13.79 8.40 2.50
C LYS A 115 12.47 7.65 2.41
N CYS A 116 11.61 8.05 1.50
CA CYS A 116 10.36 7.37 1.15
C CYS A 116 9.99 7.64 -0.31
N GLY A 117 9.03 6.88 -0.83
CA GLY A 117 8.37 7.16 -2.10
C GLY A 117 6.99 6.54 -2.18
#